data_AF-A0A2G6GV18-F1
#
_entry.id   AF-A0A2G6GV18-F1
#
_cell.length_a   1.000
_cell.length_b   1.000
_cell.length_c   1.000
_cell.angle_alpha   90.00
_cell.angle_beta   90.00
_cell.angle_gamma   90.00
#
_symmetry.space_group_name_H-M   'P 1'
#
loop_
_entity.id
_entity.type
_entity.pdbx_description
1 polymer ?
#
loop_
_entity_poly.entity_id
_entity_poly.type
_entity_poly.pdbx_seq_one_letter_code
_entity_poly.pdbx_strand_id
1 'polypeptide(L)'
;MSADIYSTVFQIYDGAGTGSGFYLASHDVFLTNYHVVSGFKSVAVCDNDKNAYLGRVILVNQELDLAALVVDHDFSHLPSVELADKDSVELGMKARVGGYPFGMPFTLTEGTVSSPKQLLDDRYLIQIDAAVNPGNSGGPIFNEEGQVVGITASKFENADSTAFGIRLEDIHTLMEALDGIDRSCFHAQCNSCDELIEGEERYCPMCGVKLDKDVFAERQISEIARFCEEPIERLGVNPVAARRGNQHWEFFMGRSRIDMFDYRDTYLFTVSLINLLPKKKVEPVLEYLLKTKIAPFKLGLDGREIYFMYRLHLSDIHDDNSAEIQDTIVRAAKKAEELAQLLHEEFGCEYSPNSRKE
;
A
#
# COMPACT_ATOMS: atom_id res chain seq x y z
N MET A 1 -18.27 -13.14 -7.74
CA MET A 1 -18.51 -11.69 -7.80
C MET A 1 -17.92 -10.95 -6.60
N SER A 2 -18.40 -11.12 -5.36
CA SER A 2 -17.78 -10.44 -4.20
C SER A 2 -16.38 -10.99 -3.86
N ALA A 3 -16.17 -12.30 -3.98
CA ALA A 3 -14.86 -12.93 -3.81
C ALA A 3 -13.84 -12.49 -4.88
N ASP A 4 -14.32 -12.24 -6.10
CA ASP A 4 -13.47 -11.80 -7.21
C ASP A 4 -12.99 -10.37 -6.97
N ILE A 5 -13.91 -9.47 -6.58
CA ILE A 5 -13.59 -8.08 -6.19
C ILE A 5 -12.56 -8.04 -5.04
N TYR A 6 -12.73 -8.89 -4.02
CA TYR A 6 -11.80 -8.95 -2.89
C TYR A 6 -10.37 -9.25 -3.36
N SER A 7 -10.19 -10.20 -4.28
CA SER A 7 -8.85 -10.58 -4.73
C SER A 7 -8.17 -9.56 -5.66
N THR A 8 -8.91 -8.61 -6.23
CA THR A 8 -8.43 -7.72 -7.30
C THR A 8 -8.17 -6.28 -6.85
N VAL A 9 -8.52 -5.94 -5.60
CA VAL A 9 -8.32 -4.60 -5.03
C VAL A 9 -7.20 -4.64 -3.99
N PHE A 10 -6.25 -3.73 -4.16
CA PHE A 10 -4.98 -3.71 -3.44
C PHE A 10 -4.81 -2.41 -2.67
N GLN A 11 -4.11 -2.50 -1.56
CA GLN A 11 -3.73 -1.33 -0.79
C GLN A 11 -2.40 -0.80 -1.30
N ILE A 12 -2.28 0.51 -1.45
CA ILE A 12 -1.06 1.15 -1.95
C ILE A 12 -0.48 2.03 -0.85
N TYR A 13 0.84 1.99 -0.67
CA TYR A 13 1.58 2.82 0.26
C TYR A 13 2.71 3.55 -0.47
N ASP A 14 2.71 4.88 -0.38
CA ASP A 14 3.77 5.74 -0.93
C ASP A 14 4.86 6.08 0.10
N GLY A 15 4.69 5.65 1.35
CA GLY A 15 5.61 5.94 2.45
C GLY A 15 5.28 7.23 3.21
N ALA A 16 4.24 7.96 2.83
CA ALA A 16 3.67 9.07 3.61
C ALA A 16 2.21 8.82 4.01
N GLY A 17 1.47 8.11 3.16
CA GLY A 17 0.08 7.74 3.37
C GLY A 17 -0.26 6.40 2.73
N THR A 18 -1.56 6.20 2.54
CA THR A 18 -2.10 4.98 1.92
C THR A 18 -3.33 5.31 1.09
N GLY A 19 -3.54 4.53 0.03
CA GLY A 19 -4.71 4.55 -0.80
C GLY A 19 -5.07 3.15 -1.28
N SER A 20 -5.95 3.11 -2.27
CA SER A 20 -6.41 1.89 -2.91
C SER A 20 -6.00 1.88 -4.38
N GLY A 21 -5.94 0.69 -4.96
CA GLY A 21 -5.80 0.48 -6.39
C GLY A 21 -6.36 -0.87 -6.78
N PHE A 22 -6.39 -1.18 -8.06
CA PHE A 22 -6.88 -2.46 -8.55
C PHE A 22 -6.11 -2.92 -9.78
N TYR A 23 -6.04 -4.23 -9.95
CA TYR A 23 -5.36 -4.86 -11.07
C TYR A 23 -6.28 -4.96 -12.29
N LEU A 24 -5.80 -4.49 -13.45
CA LEU A 24 -6.48 -4.57 -14.72
C LEU A 24 -5.76 -5.58 -15.64
N ALA A 25 -6.23 -6.82 -15.62
CA ALA A 25 -5.58 -7.94 -16.29
C ALA A 25 -5.45 -7.77 -17.82
N SER A 26 -6.38 -7.06 -18.47
CA SER A 26 -6.35 -6.82 -19.92
C SER A 26 -5.11 -6.06 -20.39
N HIS A 27 -4.47 -5.30 -19.50
CA HIS A 27 -3.29 -4.50 -19.81
C HIS A 27 -2.09 -4.86 -18.93
N ASP A 28 -2.24 -5.78 -17.97
CA ASP A 28 -1.21 -6.15 -16.98
C ASP A 28 -0.65 -4.93 -16.24
N VAL A 29 -1.56 -4.12 -15.67
CA VAL A 29 -1.24 -2.90 -14.91
C VAL A 29 -2.15 -2.76 -13.71
N PHE A 30 -1.72 -1.97 -12.73
CA PHE A 30 -2.55 -1.51 -11.62
C PHE A 30 -2.93 -0.07 -11.85
N LEU A 31 -4.19 0.29 -11.56
CA LEU A 31 -4.67 1.67 -11.59
C LEU A 31 -4.89 2.19 -10.17
N THR A 32 -4.57 3.46 -9.97
CA THR A 32 -4.81 4.21 -8.73
C THR A 32 -4.89 5.71 -9.03
N ASN A 33 -4.99 6.54 -8.00
CA ASN A 33 -4.88 7.99 -8.17
C ASN A 33 -3.44 8.47 -8.17
N TYR A 34 -3.18 9.55 -8.92
CA TYR A 34 -1.88 10.22 -8.91
C TYR A 34 -1.49 10.69 -7.51
N HIS A 35 -2.40 11.32 -6.76
CA HIS A 35 -2.06 11.82 -5.43
C HIS A 35 -1.67 10.72 -4.43
N VAL A 36 -2.12 9.47 -4.66
CA VAL A 36 -1.76 8.31 -3.82
C VAL A 36 -0.29 7.94 -3.99
N VAL A 37 0.31 8.23 -5.16
CA VAL A 37 1.70 7.88 -5.48
C VAL A 37 2.58 9.12 -5.67
N SER A 38 2.02 10.32 -5.50
CA SER A 38 2.69 11.59 -5.85
C SER A 38 4.02 11.76 -5.10
N GLY A 39 5.06 12.07 -5.86
CA GLY A 39 6.41 12.21 -5.33
C GLY A 39 7.18 10.90 -5.15
N PHE A 40 6.63 9.75 -5.53
CA PHE A 40 7.30 8.46 -5.45
C PHE A 40 7.21 7.72 -6.77
N LYS A 41 8.36 7.26 -7.29
CA LYS A 41 8.41 6.42 -8.51
C LYS A 41 8.19 4.95 -8.23
N SER A 42 8.28 4.54 -6.97
CA SER A 42 8.00 3.20 -6.54
C SER A 42 7.25 3.21 -5.21
N VAL A 43 6.30 2.30 -5.08
CA VAL A 43 5.36 2.21 -3.97
C VAL A 43 5.20 0.76 -3.54
N ALA A 44 4.74 0.53 -2.31
CA ALA A 44 4.32 -0.81 -1.90
C ALA A 44 2.89 -1.05 -2.40
N VAL A 45 2.67 -2.21 -3.03
CA VAL A 45 1.34 -2.71 -3.37
C VAL A 45 1.08 -3.94 -2.52
N CYS A 46 0.02 -3.92 -1.72
CA CYS A 46 -0.30 -4.97 -0.76
C CYS A 46 -1.62 -5.64 -1.11
N ASP A 47 -1.61 -6.98 -1.11
CA ASP A 47 -2.84 -7.76 -1.25
C ASP A 47 -3.58 -7.89 0.09
N ASN A 48 -4.75 -8.51 0.02
CA ASN A 48 -5.61 -8.74 1.16
C ASN A 48 -5.11 -9.80 2.15
N ASP A 49 -4.08 -10.57 1.79
CA ASP A 49 -3.37 -11.50 2.67
C ASP A 49 -2.10 -10.87 3.27
N LYS A 50 -1.92 -9.55 3.11
CA LYS A 50 -0.79 -8.75 3.61
C LYS A 50 0.55 -9.08 2.94
N ASN A 51 0.54 -9.76 1.79
CA ASN A 51 1.74 -9.85 0.99
C ASN A 51 2.00 -8.48 0.35
N ALA A 52 3.27 -8.08 0.34
CA ALA A 52 3.70 -6.80 -0.20
C ALA A 52 4.60 -7.02 -1.42
N TYR A 53 4.35 -6.20 -2.43
CA TYR A 53 5.02 -6.24 -3.72
C TYR A 53 5.56 -4.86 -4.06
N LEU A 54 6.67 -4.81 -4.81
CA LEU A 54 7.20 -3.57 -5.35
C LEU A 54 6.36 -3.16 -6.56
N GLY A 55 5.71 -2.00 -6.49
CA GLY A 55 5.07 -1.35 -7.63
C GLY A 55 5.93 -0.21 -8.17
N ARG A 56 6.11 -0.14 -9.48
CA ARG A 56 6.77 0.96 -10.20
C ARG A 56 5.70 1.80 -10.88
N VAL A 57 5.75 3.12 -10.68
CA VAL A 57 4.87 4.07 -11.37
C VAL A 57 5.38 4.25 -12.79
N ILE A 58 4.55 3.91 -13.78
CA ILE A 58 4.94 3.93 -15.20
C ILE A 58 4.31 5.09 -15.97
N LEU A 59 3.12 5.53 -15.56
CA LEU A 59 2.39 6.62 -16.20
C LEU A 59 1.57 7.37 -15.16
N VAL A 60 1.60 8.69 -15.22
CA VAL A 60 0.73 9.55 -14.41
C VAL A 60 0.03 10.59 -15.27
N ASN A 61 -1.18 10.95 -14.85
CA ASN A 61 -1.87 12.13 -15.31
C ASN A 61 -2.32 12.93 -14.08
N GLN A 62 -1.69 14.09 -13.86
CA GLN A 62 -1.92 14.88 -12.66
C GLN A 62 -3.29 15.57 -12.64
N GLU A 63 -3.76 16.13 -13.76
CA GLU A 63 -5.06 16.84 -13.76
C GLU A 63 -6.22 15.87 -13.67
N LEU A 64 -6.10 14.70 -14.30
CA LEU A 64 -7.09 13.61 -14.16
C LEU A 64 -6.97 12.88 -12.82
N ASP A 65 -5.89 13.10 -12.07
CA ASP A 65 -5.57 12.42 -10.82
C ASP A 65 -5.51 10.89 -10.97
N LEU A 66 -4.86 10.41 -12.03
CA LEU A 66 -4.72 9.00 -12.37
C LEU A 66 -3.25 8.58 -12.44
N ALA A 67 -2.97 7.34 -12.03
CA ALA A 67 -1.67 6.71 -12.19
C ALA A 67 -1.82 5.23 -12.56
N ALA A 68 -0.88 4.75 -13.37
CA ALA A 68 -0.71 3.35 -13.71
C ALA A 68 0.61 2.81 -13.18
N LEU A 69 0.57 1.60 -12.64
CA LEU A 69 1.72 0.92 -12.04
C LEU A 69 1.95 -0.44 -12.69
N VAL A 70 3.20 -0.88 -12.70
CA VAL A 70 3.58 -2.29 -12.92
C VAL A 70 4.10 -2.84 -11.61
N VAL A 71 3.71 -4.07 -11.27
CA VAL A 71 4.12 -4.72 -10.01
C VAL A 71 4.98 -5.92 -10.34
N ASP A 72 6.08 -6.09 -9.60
CA ASP A 72 7.05 -7.17 -9.83
C ASP A 72 6.53 -8.52 -9.26
N HIS A 73 5.36 -8.98 -9.74
CA HIS A 73 4.73 -10.25 -9.40
C HIS A 73 3.73 -10.69 -10.49
N ASP A 74 3.48 -12.00 -10.62
CA ASP A 74 2.53 -12.54 -11.61
C ASP A 74 1.10 -12.62 -11.02
N PHE A 75 0.24 -11.71 -11.45
CA PHE A 75 -1.18 -11.66 -11.08
C PHE A 75 -2.12 -12.28 -12.12
N SER A 76 -1.59 -12.97 -13.13
CA SER A 76 -2.39 -13.57 -14.22
C SER A 76 -3.39 -14.63 -13.76
N HIS A 77 -3.20 -15.18 -12.56
CA HIS A 77 -4.12 -16.12 -11.92
C HIS A 77 -5.34 -15.45 -11.27
N LEU A 78 -5.33 -14.14 -11.09
CA LEU A 78 -6.45 -13.41 -10.47
C LEU A 78 -7.63 -13.27 -11.45
N PRO A 79 -8.88 -13.16 -10.93
CA PRO A 79 -10.03 -12.83 -11.74
C PRO A 79 -9.83 -11.52 -12.51
N SER A 80 -10.30 -11.48 -13.76
CA SER A 80 -10.22 -10.27 -14.58
C SER A 80 -11.28 -9.27 -14.12
N VAL A 81 -10.84 -8.09 -13.69
CA VAL A 81 -11.69 -6.91 -13.58
C VAL A 81 -11.76 -6.25 -14.93
N GLU A 82 -12.97 -5.93 -15.40
CA GLU A 82 -13.19 -5.26 -16.68
C GLU A 82 -13.69 -3.83 -16.47
N LEU A 83 -13.31 -2.93 -17.38
CA LEU A 83 -13.93 -1.60 -17.47
C LEU A 83 -15.28 -1.74 -18.19
N ALA A 84 -16.31 -1.07 -17.69
CA ALA A 84 -17.58 -0.98 -18.41
C ALA A 84 -17.47 0.00 -19.59
N ASP A 85 -18.49 0.03 -20.45
CA ASP A 85 -18.55 0.95 -21.59
C ASP A 85 -18.59 2.42 -21.14
N LYS A 86 -17.96 3.33 -21.90
CA LYS A 86 -17.82 4.78 -21.57
C LYS A 86 -19.15 5.46 -21.17
N ASP A 87 -20.26 5.01 -21.73
CA ASP A 87 -21.60 5.59 -21.55
C ASP A 87 -22.53 4.73 -20.67
N SER A 88 -21.99 3.74 -19.92
CA SER A 88 -22.81 2.80 -19.14
C SER A 88 -23.30 3.35 -17.80
N VAL A 89 -22.83 4.53 -17.38
CA VAL A 89 -23.12 5.09 -16.05
C VAL A 89 -24.41 5.89 -16.09
N GLU A 90 -25.44 5.38 -15.41
CA GLU A 90 -26.77 6.00 -15.37
C GLU A 90 -27.17 6.47 -13.96
N LEU A 91 -28.05 7.47 -13.90
CA LEU A 91 -28.63 7.95 -12.65
C LEU A 91 -29.41 6.82 -11.94
N GLY A 92 -29.12 6.61 -10.65
CA GLY A 92 -29.76 5.57 -9.85
C GLY A 92 -29.19 4.17 -10.02
N MET A 93 -28.19 3.98 -10.91
CA MET A 93 -27.42 2.73 -11.00
C MET A 93 -26.76 2.43 -9.65
N LYS A 94 -26.75 1.17 -9.22
CA LYS A 94 -26.01 0.81 -8.00
C LYS A 94 -24.51 0.94 -8.23
N ALA A 95 -23.83 1.46 -7.21
CA ALA A 95 -22.40 1.64 -7.21
C ALA A 95 -21.81 1.01 -5.94
N ARG A 96 -20.79 0.18 -6.10
CA ARG A 96 -20.04 -0.41 -4.98
C ARG A 96 -18.61 0.09 -4.97
N VAL A 97 -18.13 0.59 -3.84
CA VAL A 97 -16.76 1.09 -3.70
C VAL A 97 -15.93 0.08 -2.93
N GLY A 98 -14.88 -0.44 -3.56
CA GLY A 98 -13.90 -1.31 -2.92
C GLY A 98 -12.64 -0.52 -2.54
N GLY A 99 -12.17 -0.65 -1.31
CA GLY A 99 -10.95 0.03 -0.88
C GLY A 99 -10.55 -0.22 0.57
N TYR A 100 -9.58 0.56 1.04
CA TYR A 100 -8.94 0.44 2.36
C TYR A 100 -9.14 1.74 3.17
N PRO A 101 -10.34 1.99 3.71
CA PRO A 101 -10.64 3.23 4.42
C PRO A 101 -9.77 3.34 5.67
N PHE A 102 -9.12 4.49 5.86
CA PHE A 102 -8.15 4.78 6.92
C PHE A 102 -7.00 3.76 7.02
N GLY A 103 -6.72 3.05 5.92
CA GLY A 103 -5.75 1.95 5.88
C GLY A 103 -6.20 0.68 6.62
N MET A 104 -7.47 0.60 7.01
CA MET A 104 -8.06 -0.60 7.61
C MET A 104 -8.21 -1.73 6.58
N PRO A 105 -8.46 -2.98 7.02
CA PRO A 105 -8.75 -4.09 6.11
C PRO A 105 -9.82 -3.74 5.08
N PHE A 106 -9.73 -4.40 3.92
CA PHE A 106 -10.60 -4.16 2.78
C PHE A 106 -12.07 -4.03 3.17
N THR A 107 -12.70 -2.99 2.64
CA THR A 107 -14.12 -2.69 2.82
C THR A 107 -14.78 -2.54 1.46
N LEU A 108 -16.01 -3.05 1.36
CA LEU A 108 -16.90 -2.84 0.22
C LEU A 108 -18.12 -2.06 0.71
N THR A 109 -18.32 -0.83 0.25
CA THR A 109 -19.51 -0.02 0.54
C THR A 109 -20.42 0.00 -0.68
N GLU A 110 -21.73 0.15 -0.47
CA GLU A 110 -22.74 0.20 -1.54
C GLU A 110 -23.54 1.49 -1.44
N GLY A 111 -23.89 2.03 -2.60
CA GLY A 111 -24.78 3.18 -2.79
C GLY A 111 -25.32 3.19 -4.22
N THR A 112 -25.65 4.37 -4.70
CA THR A 112 -26.20 4.64 -6.03
C THR A 112 -25.47 5.82 -6.67
N VAL A 113 -25.50 5.87 -8.00
CA VAL A 113 -25.07 7.04 -8.77
C VAL A 113 -26.09 8.15 -8.60
N SER A 114 -25.72 9.20 -7.87
CA SER A 114 -26.52 10.41 -7.68
C SER A 114 -26.43 11.37 -8.86
N SER A 115 -25.31 11.36 -9.60
CA SER A 115 -25.14 12.08 -10.86
C SER A 115 -24.04 11.41 -11.70
N PRO A 116 -24.33 10.94 -12.93
CA PRO A 116 -23.31 10.31 -13.77
C PRO A 116 -22.27 11.32 -14.31
N LYS A 117 -22.60 12.62 -14.29
CA LYS A 117 -21.76 13.70 -14.81
C LYS A 117 -21.99 14.98 -13.99
N GLN A 118 -21.24 15.10 -12.90
CA GLN A 118 -21.25 16.25 -12.00
C GLN A 118 -20.03 17.13 -12.27
N LEU A 119 -20.24 18.42 -12.55
CA LEU A 119 -19.15 19.38 -12.70
C LEU A 119 -18.68 19.85 -11.31
N LEU A 120 -17.40 19.67 -11.00
CA LEU A 120 -16.77 20.06 -9.75
C LEU A 120 -15.32 20.46 -10.01
N ASP A 121 -14.91 21.64 -9.56
CA ASP A 121 -13.58 22.21 -9.80
C ASP A 121 -13.10 22.06 -11.27
N ASP A 122 -13.98 22.46 -12.20
CA ASP A 122 -13.78 22.39 -13.65
C ASP A 122 -13.58 20.97 -14.24
N ARG A 123 -13.89 19.92 -13.46
CA ARG A 123 -13.83 18.52 -13.89
C ARG A 123 -15.19 17.83 -13.81
N TYR A 124 -15.47 16.94 -14.74
CA TYR A 124 -16.67 16.11 -14.71
C TYR A 124 -16.38 14.80 -13.98
N LEU A 125 -17.07 14.57 -12.86
CA LEU A 125 -16.95 13.38 -12.02
C LEU A 125 -18.27 12.63 -11.95
N ILE A 126 -18.22 11.36 -11.54
CA ILE A 126 -19.38 10.59 -11.11
C ILE A 126 -19.64 10.98 -9.65
N GLN A 127 -20.88 11.33 -9.32
CA GLN A 127 -21.31 11.52 -7.94
C GLN A 127 -22.08 10.28 -7.47
N ILE A 128 -21.72 9.77 -6.29
CA ILE A 128 -22.37 8.62 -5.64
C ILE A 128 -22.68 8.93 -4.17
N ASP A 129 -23.61 8.19 -3.57
CA ASP A 129 -23.93 8.27 -2.15
C ASP A 129 -23.37 7.11 -1.31
N ALA A 130 -22.53 6.26 -1.92
CA ALA A 130 -21.80 5.21 -1.20
C ALA A 130 -20.81 5.83 -0.19
N ALA A 131 -20.64 5.18 0.96
CA ALA A 131 -19.71 5.65 1.98
C ALA A 131 -18.26 5.58 1.48
N VAL A 132 -17.62 6.75 1.39
CA VAL A 132 -16.21 6.90 0.99
C VAL A 132 -15.45 7.65 2.08
N ASN A 133 -14.30 7.14 2.46
CA ASN A 133 -13.41 7.74 3.45
C ASN A 133 -11.99 7.87 2.87
N PRO A 134 -11.12 8.69 3.48
CA PRO A 134 -9.69 8.68 3.17
C PRO A 134 -9.16 7.24 3.12
N GLY A 135 -8.33 6.91 2.12
CA GLY A 135 -7.85 5.55 1.87
C GLY A 135 -8.61 4.78 0.77
N ASN A 136 -9.86 5.17 0.46
CA ASN A 136 -10.57 4.63 -0.72
C ASN A 136 -10.11 5.26 -2.04
N SER A 137 -9.40 6.39 -2.02
CA SER A 137 -8.80 7.01 -3.21
C SER A 137 -8.07 5.99 -4.07
N GLY A 138 -8.32 6.01 -5.38
CA GLY A 138 -7.72 5.09 -6.35
C GLY A 138 -8.41 3.73 -6.40
N GLY A 139 -9.33 3.43 -5.47
CA GLY A 139 -10.12 2.21 -5.45
C GLY A 139 -11.22 2.23 -6.51
N PRO A 140 -11.59 1.07 -7.07
CA PRO A 140 -12.60 0.96 -8.10
C PRO A 140 -14.02 1.20 -7.57
N ILE A 141 -14.86 1.77 -8.43
CA ILE A 141 -16.31 1.83 -8.30
C ILE A 141 -16.89 0.78 -9.24
N PHE A 142 -17.67 -0.18 -8.73
CA PHE A 142 -18.24 -1.28 -9.51
C PHE A 142 -19.74 -1.11 -9.74
N ASN A 143 -20.23 -1.60 -10.89
CA ASN A 143 -21.65 -1.84 -11.13
C ASN A 143 -22.12 -3.20 -10.54
N GLU A 144 -23.36 -3.60 -10.81
CA GLU A 144 -23.91 -4.88 -10.33
C GLU A 144 -23.28 -6.11 -10.98
N GLU A 145 -22.71 -5.95 -12.18
CA GLU A 145 -22.00 -6.97 -12.94
C GLU A 145 -20.55 -7.18 -12.46
N GLY A 146 -20.04 -6.30 -11.61
CA GLY A 146 -18.66 -6.34 -11.14
C GLY A 146 -17.65 -5.68 -12.10
N GLN A 147 -18.13 -4.93 -13.08
CA GLN A 147 -17.29 -4.10 -13.95
C GLN A 147 -17.01 -2.75 -13.28
N VAL A 148 -15.84 -2.19 -13.54
CA VAL A 148 -15.45 -0.87 -13.06
C VAL A 148 -16.15 0.19 -13.89
N VAL A 149 -16.86 1.09 -13.19
CA VAL A 149 -17.56 2.24 -13.77
C VAL A 149 -16.89 3.57 -13.42
N GLY A 150 -15.86 3.55 -12.57
CA GLY A 150 -15.08 4.73 -12.22
C GLY A 150 -14.01 4.43 -11.16
N ILE A 151 -13.20 5.43 -10.84
CA ILE A 151 -12.17 5.34 -9.80
C ILE A 151 -12.46 6.37 -8.71
N THR A 152 -12.54 5.93 -7.46
CA THR A 152 -12.90 6.79 -6.32
C THR A 152 -11.88 7.92 -6.14
N ALA A 153 -12.36 9.15 -5.98
CA ALA A 153 -11.54 10.34 -5.71
C ALA A 153 -11.83 10.88 -4.31
N SER A 154 -10.87 10.82 -3.38
CA SER A 154 -11.01 11.39 -2.03
C SER A 154 -10.36 12.77 -1.95
N LYS A 155 -11.10 13.84 -2.24
CA LYS A 155 -10.63 15.23 -2.05
C LYS A 155 -11.69 16.26 -1.64
N PHE A 156 -12.93 15.84 -1.41
CA PHE A 156 -14.02 16.79 -1.18
C PHE A 156 -14.42 16.80 0.30
N GLU A 157 -13.76 17.67 1.07
CA GLU A 157 -14.12 17.94 2.47
C GLU A 157 -15.50 18.64 2.54
N ASN A 158 -16.35 18.24 3.49
CA ASN A 158 -17.70 18.77 3.76
C ASN A 158 -18.86 18.25 2.88
N ALA A 159 -18.71 17.09 2.26
CA ALA A 159 -19.78 16.41 1.53
C ALA A 159 -20.34 15.23 2.37
N ASP A 160 -21.12 15.52 3.41
CA ASP A 160 -21.82 14.46 4.15
C ASP A 160 -22.73 13.68 3.19
N SER A 161 -22.47 12.36 3.07
CA SER A 161 -23.20 11.45 2.17
C SER A 161 -23.07 11.76 0.67
N THR A 162 -21.97 12.38 0.24
CA THR A 162 -21.66 12.53 -1.19
C THR A 162 -20.19 12.23 -1.45
N ALA A 163 -19.95 11.32 -2.40
CA ALA A 163 -18.63 10.93 -2.84
C ALA A 163 -18.51 11.08 -4.35
N PHE A 164 -17.27 11.12 -4.83
CA PHE A 164 -16.97 11.36 -6.23
C PHE A 164 -16.02 10.31 -6.80
N GLY A 165 -16.15 10.06 -8.10
CA GLY A 165 -15.28 9.18 -8.86
C GLY A 165 -14.87 9.76 -10.21
N ILE A 166 -13.65 9.48 -10.62
CA ILE A 166 -13.13 9.74 -11.97
C ILE A 166 -13.91 8.88 -12.96
N ARG A 167 -14.34 9.49 -14.07
CA ARG A 167 -15.21 8.87 -15.07
C ARG A 167 -14.44 7.89 -15.95
N LEU A 168 -15.15 6.91 -16.52
CA LEU A 168 -14.60 5.97 -17.50
C LEU A 168 -13.95 6.65 -18.71
N GLU A 169 -14.51 7.77 -19.17
CA GLU A 169 -13.94 8.57 -20.27
C GLU A 169 -12.47 8.93 -20.00
N ASP A 170 -12.17 9.47 -18.81
CA ASP A 170 -10.82 9.85 -18.40
C ASP A 170 -9.91 8.64 -18.22
N ILE A 171 -10.44 7.53 -17.68
CA ILE A 171 -9.70 6.28 -17.50
C ILE A 171 -9.28 5.73 -18.86
N HIS A 172 -10.19 5.70 -19.83
CA HIS A 172 -9.87 5.24 -21.18
C HIS A 172 -8.83 6.12 -21.88
N THR A 173 -8.83 7.43 -21.69
CA THR A 173 -7.77 8.32 -22.21
C THR A 173 -6.39 7.92 -21.65
N LEU A 174 -6.30 7.57 -20.37
CA LEU A 174 -5.07 7.03 -19.78
C LEU A 174 -4.72 5.65 -20.39
N MET A 175 -5.72 4.79 -20.58
CA MET A 175 -5.51 3.45 -21.15
C MET A 175 -4.99 3.51 -22.59
N GLU A 176 -5.55 4.38 -23.42
CA GLU A 176 -5.08 4.62 -24.80
C GLU A 176 -3.61 5.08 -24.81
N ALA A 177 -3.20 5.85 -23.79
CA ALA A 177 -1.82 6.28 -23.64
C ALA A 177 -0.87 5.20 -23.10
N LEU A 178 -1.37 4.09 -22.54
CA LEU A 178 -0.52 2.95 -22.14
C LEU A 178 -0.07 2.10 -23.33
N ASP A 179 -0.74 2.22 -24.48
CA ASP A 179 -0.40 1.49 -25.69
C ASP A 179 0.90 2.05 -26.29
N GLY A 180 1.97 1.25 -26.22
CA GLY A 180 3.25 1.57 -26.86
C GLY A 180 4.27 2.30 -25.99
N ILE A 181 4.01 2.46 -24.68
CA ILE A 181 4.98 3.06 -23.76
C ILE A 181 6.05 2.06 -23.33
N ASP A 182 7.25 2.57 -23.02
CA ASP A 182 8.27 1.78 -22.34
C ASP A 182 7.94 1.66 -20.84
N ARG A 183 7.33 0.56 -20.42
CA ARG A 183 6.98 0.33 -19.00
C ARG A 183 8.18 0.21 -18.05
N SER A 184 9.42 0.34 -18.53
CA SER A 184 10.61 0.49 -17.69
C SER A 184 10.85 1.94 -17.23
N CYS A 185 10.23 2.92 -17.89
CA CYS A 185 10.37 4.35 -17.63
C CYS A 185 9.12 4.95 -16.98
N PHE A 186 9.32 6.11 -16.33
CA PHE A 186 8.24 6.94 -15.80
C PHE A 186 7.81 7.96 -16.86
N HIS A 187 6.50 8.07 -17.09
CA HIS A 187 5.91 9.01 -18.04
C HIS A 187 4.89 9.91 -17.34
N ALA A 188 4.84 11.18 -17.75
CA ALA A 188 3.73 12.07 -17.43
C ALA A 188 2.93 12.39 -18.70
N GLN A 189 1.61 12.22 -18.64
CA GLN A 189 0.73 12.59 -19.74
C GLN A 189 0.38 14.08 -19.68
N CYS A 190 0.53 14.78 -20.82
CA CYS A 190 0.14 16.16 -20.96
C CYS A 190 -1.38 16.30 -21.10
N ASN A 191 -2.02 17.07 -20.22
CA ASN A 191 -3.49 17.23 -20.22
C ASN A 191 -4.04 18.06 -21.39
N SER A 192 -3.17 18.78 -22.10
CA SER A 192 -3.58 19.64 -23.21
C SER A 192 -3.51 18.97 -24.57
N CYS A 193 -2.64 17.97 -24.75
CA CYS A 193 -2.39 17.37 -26.07
C CYS A 193 -2.09 15.86 -26.02
N ASP A 194 -2.25 15.25 -24.85
CA ASP A 194 -2.04 13.83 -24.56
C ASP A 194 -0.61 13.29 -24.81
N GLU A 195 0.34 14.17 -25.17
CA GLU A 195 1.75 13.81 -25.31
C GLU A 195 2.30 13.18 -24.03
N LEU A 196 3.03 12.08 -24.21
CA LEU A 196 3.77 11.42 -23.15
C LEU A 196 5.14 12.05 -22.98
N ILE A 197 5.44 12.46 -21.76
CA ILE A 197 6.65 13.20 -21.44
C ILE A 197 7.52 12.33 -20.54
N GLU A 198 8.72 12.07 -21.02
CA GLU A 198 9.78 11.38 -20.29
C GLU A 198 10.81 12.39 -19.78
N GLY A 199 11.21 12.25 -18.51
CA GLY A 199 12.21 13.11 -17.90
C GLY A 199 11.69 14.45 -17.39
N GLU A 200 12.53 15.14 -16.62
CA GLU A 200 12.14 16.38 -15.93
C GLU A 200 12.08 17.57 -16.91
N GLU A 201 10.85 17.91 -17.32
CA GLU A 201 10.57 19.03 -18.20
C GLU A 201 9.71 20.10 -17.51
N ARG A 202 9.89 21.37 -17.91
CA ARG A 202 9.06 22.49 -17.40
C ARG A 202 7.84 22.79 -18.26
N TYR A 203 7.90 22.40 -19.53
CA TYR A 203 6.87 22.64 -20.52
C TYR A 203 6.70 21.37 -21.36
N CYS A 204 5.48 21.09 -21.80
CA CYS A 204 5.25 20.01 -22.75
C CYS A 204 6.04 20.30 -24.04
N PRO A 205 6.86 19.35 -24.52
CA PRO A 205 7.66 19.54 -25.73
C PRO A 205 6.82 19.66 -27.01
N MET A 206 5.56 19.18 -26.97
CA MET A 206 4.66 19.17 -28.12
C MET A 206 3.80 20.44 -28.21
N CYS A 207 3.07 20.79 -27.14
CA CYS A 207 2.14 21.93 -27.16
C CYS A 207 2.64 23.18 -26.40
N GLY A 208 3.74 23.08 -25.66
CA GLY A 208 4.31 24.20 -24.90
C GLY A 208 3.52 24.59 -23.64
N VAL A 209 2.49 23.84 -23.24
CA VAL A 209 1.81 24.09 -21.96
C VAL A 209 2.78 23.91 -20.81
N LYS A 210 2.65 24.73 -19.76
CA LYS A 210 3.48 24.61 -18.57
C LYS A 210 3.09 23.36 -17.79
N LEU A 211 4.07 22.54 -17.46
CA LEU A 211 3.88 21.35 -16.62
C LEU A 211 3.95 21.74 -15.15
N ASP A 212 3.30 20.96 -14.29
CA ASP A 212 3.53 21.09 -12.86
C ASP A 212 4.99 20.70 -12.56
N LYS A 213 5.64 21.49 -11.71
CA LYS A 213 7.02 21.24 -11.27
C LYS A 213 7.14 19.95 -10.46
N ASP A 214 6.05 19.52 -9.82
CA ASP A 214 6.06 18.42 -8.86
C ASP A 214 5.77 17.07 -9.55
N VAL A 215 5.36 17.05 -10.83
CA VAL A 215 5.00 15.81 -11.55
C VAL A 215 6.18 14.85 -11.73
N PHE A 216 7.39 15.39 -11.89
CA PHE A 216 8.64 14.61 -12.00
C PHE A 216 9.44 14.60 -10.69
N ALA A 217 9.00 15.35 -9.68
CA ALA A 217 9.73 15.47 -8.44
C ALA A 217 9.67 14.14 -7.68
N GLU A 218 10.81 13.74 -7.13
CA GLU A 218 10.91 12.56 -6.27
C GLU A 218 11.23 13.01 -4.85
N ARG A 219 10.36 12.64 -3.91
CA ARG A 219 10.50 12.97 -2.50
C ARG A 219 11.70 12.22 -1.95
N GLN A 220 12.58 12.96 -1.28
CA GLN A 220 13.67 12.36 -0.54
C GLN A 220 13.12 11.67 0.71
N ILE A 221 13.57 10.44 0.93
CA ILE A 221 13.29 9.72 2.17
C ILE A 221 14.07 10.31 3.33
N SER A 222 13.48 10.27 4.53
CA SER A 222 14.10 10.80 5.74
C SER A 222 15.39 10.05 6.10
N GLU A 223 16.22 10.65 6.95
CA GLU A 223 17.43 9.98 7.45
C GLU A 223 17.09 8.72 8.25
N ILE A 224 16.03 8.77 9.06
CA ILE A 224 15.51 7.59 9.79
C ILE A 224 15.10 6.49 8.80
N ALA A 225 14.43 6.86 7.70
CA ALA A 225 14.07 5.90 6.67
C ALA A 225 15.31 5.26 6.04
N ARG A 226 16.32 6.05 5.64
CA ARG A 226 17.59 5.51 5.12
C ARG A 226 18.27 4.57 6.10
N PHE A 227 18.30 4.94 7.39
CA PHE A 227 18.86 4.12 8.46
C PHE A 227 18.13 2.78 8.61
N CYS A 228 16.79 2.80 8.53
CA CYS A 228 15.92 1.63 8.70
C CYS A 228 15.88 0.73 7.47
N GLU A 229 15.99 1.27 6.27
CA GLU A 229 15.86 0.51 5.02
C GLU A 229 17.11 -0.31 4.68
N GLU A 230 18.29 0.13 5.12
CA GLU A 230 19.55 -0.62 4.98
C GLU A 230 19.53 -2.02 5.62
N PRO A 231 19.14 -2.20 6.90
CA PRO A 231 19.06 -3.53 7.48
C PRO A 231 17.95 -4.37 6.86
N ILE A 232 16.84 -3.77 6.40
CA ILE A 232 15.78 -4.49 5.68
C ILE A 232 16.31 -5.08 4.37
N GLU A 233 17.07 -4.30 3.60
CA GLU A 233 17.70 -4.76 2.36
C GLU A 233 18.69 -5.90 2.62
N ARG A 234 19.49 -5.81 3.69
CA ARG A 234 20.40 -6.89 4.13
C ARG A 234 19.70 -8.18 4.53
N LEU A 235 18.41 -8.13 4.86
CA LEU A 235 17.57 -9.31 5.10
C LEU A 235 17.00 -9.91 3.80
N GLY A 236 17.30 -9.32 2.64
CA GLY A 236 16.80 -9.75 1.33
C GLY A 236 15.37 -9.29 1.06
N VAL A 237 14.88 -8.29 1.80
CA VAL A 237 13.54 -7.71 1.63
C VAL A 237 13.67 -6.39 0.89
N ASN A 238 12.81 -6.14 -0.10
CA ASN A 238 12.76 -4.83 -0.74
C ASN A 238 12.22 -3.78 0.25
N PRO A 239 12.98 -2.72 0.59
CA PRO A 239 12.56 -1.77 1.62
C PRO A 239 11.32 -0.95 1.24
N VAL A 240 11.13 -0.65 -0.05
CA VAL A 240 9.95 0.06 -0.54
C VAL A 240 8.70 -0.79 -0.34
N ALA A 241 8.74 -2.08 -0.70
CA ALA A 241 7.63 -3.01 -0.47
C ALA A 241 7.30 -3.18 1.02
N ALA A 242 8.30 -3.01 1.90
CA ALA A 242 8.09 -3.08 3.34
C ALA A 242 7.38 -1.85 3.93
N ARG A 243 7.31 -0.70 3.24
CA ARG A 243 6.70 0.52 3.80
C ARG A 243 5.20 0.35 4.10
N ARG A 244 4.75 0.89 5.23
CA ARG A 244 3.32 0.97 5.64
C ARG A 244 2.86 2.37 5.99
N GLY A 245 3.63 3.38 5.58
CA GLY A 245 3.39 4.78 5.86
C GLY A 245 4.69 5.48 6.27
N ASN A 246 4.56 6.64 6.89
CA ASN A 246 5.71 7.41 7.32
C ASN A 246 6.42 6.71 8.49
N GLN A 247 7.70 6.38 8.29
CA GLN A 247 8.57 5.76 9.29
C GLN A 247 8.00 4.46 9.91
N HIS A 248 7.29 3.68 9.11
CA HIS A 248 6.75 2.38 9.49
C HIS A 248 7.01 1.36 8.36
N TRP A 249 7.61 0.23 8.73
CA TRP A 249 7.89 -0.88 7.84
C TRP A 249 7.35 -2.18 8.43
N GLU A 250 6.72 -2.99 7.58
CA GLU A 250 6.29 -4.35 7.91
C GLU A 250 6.83 -5.33 6.85
N PHE A 251 7.45 -6.42 7.30
CA PHE A 251 7.97 -7.47 6.44
C PHE A 251 8.01 -8.82 7.14
N PHE A 252 8.31 -9.90 6.41
CA PHE A 252 8.40 -11.24 6.97
C PHE A 252 9.85 -11.74 7.01
N MET A 253 10.23 -12.35 8.13
CA MET A 253 11.42 -13.19 8.25
C MET A 253 10.96 -14.61 8.50
N GLY A 254 11.06 -15.48 7.48
CA GLY A 254 10.41 -16.79 7.54
C GLY A 254 8.90 -16.64 7.70
N ARG A 255 8.34 -17.18 8.79
CA ARG A 255 6.93 -17.01 9.15
C ARG A 255 6.66 -15.77 9.98
N SER A 256 7.63 -15.29 10.73
CA SER A 256 7.46 -14.19 11.67
C SER A 256 7.32 -12.85 10.96
N ARG A 257 6.24 -12.13 11.26
CA ARG A 257 6.07 -10.74 10.84
C ARG A 257 6.92 -9.84 11.72
N ILE A 258 7.69 -8.96 11.10
CA ILE A 258 8.51 -7.94 11.74
C ILE A 258 7.89 -6.59 11.44
N ASP A 259 7.51 -5.88 12.49
CA ASP A 259 6.95 -4.54 12.45
C ASP A 259 7.99 -3.57 13.02
N MET A 260 8.47 -2.63 12.21
CA MET A 260 9.44 -1.63 12.63
C MET A 260 8.86 -0.23 12.46
N PHE A 261 8.76 0.53 13.56
CA PHE A 261 8.07 1.82 13.54
C PHE A 261 8.67 2.82 14.53
N ASP A 262 8.59 4.09 14.15
CA ASP A 262 8.78 5.21 15.06
C ASP A 262 7.63 5.27 16.08
N TYR A 263 7.98 5.45 17.34
CA TYR A 263 7.07 5.86 18.39
C TYR A 263 7.42 7.24 18.96
N ARG A 264 6.58 8.23 18.63
CA ARG A 264 6.59 9.61 19.16
C ARG A 264 7.90 10.35 18.91
N ASP A 265 8.53 10.15 17.76
CA ASP A 265 9.79 10.78 17.35
C ASP A 265 10.92 10.61 18.40
N THR A 266 10.83 9.55 19.21
CA THR A 266 11.76 9.31 20.33
C THR A 266 12.38 7.92 20.27
N TYR A 267 11.58 6.91 19.96
CA TYR A 267 12.03 5.52 19.96
C TYR A 267 11.72 4.83 18.64
N LEU A 268 12.68 4.06 18.13
CA LEU A 268 12.44 3.10 17.07
C LEU A 268 12.20 1.73 17.71
N PHE A 269 11.08 1.11 17.36
CA PHE A 269 10.76 -0.24 17.77
C PHE A 269 10.93 -1.20 16.62
N THR A 270 11.48 -2.39 16.88
CA THR A 270 11.39 -3.56 16.01
C THR A 270 10.68 -4.65 16.80
N VAL A 271 9.47 -5.00 16.40
CA VAL A 271 8.55 -5.88 17.14
C VAL A 271 8.16 -7.06 16.28
N SER A 272 7.94 -8.21 16.90
CA SER A 272 7.32 -9.35 16.26
C SER A 272 6.37 -10.05 17.22
N LEU A 273 5.16 -10.32 16.76
CA LEU A 273 4.20 -11.19 17.44
C LEU A 273 4.50 -12.61 16.97
N ILE A 274 5.17 -13.41 17.81
CA ILE A 274 5.81 -14.65 17.35
C ILE A 274 4.90 -15.87 17.51
N ASN A 275 4.27 -16.05 18.66
CA ASN A 275 3.41 -17.21 18.95
C ASN A 275 2.30 -16.88 19.93
N LEU A 276 1.30 -17.76 19.99
CA LEU A 276 0.36 -17.85 21.08
C LEU A 276 0.81 -18.89 22.10
N LEU A 277 0.65 -18.58 23.39
CA LEU A 277 0.79 -19.56 24.47
C LEU A 277 -0.05 -20.81 24.17
N PRO A 278 0.42 -22.02 24.54
CA PRO A 278 -0.32 -23.24 24.27
C PRO A 278 -1.63 -23.27 25.07
N LYS A 279 -2.61 -24.06 24.64
CA LYS A 279 -3.91 -24.17 25.35
C LYS A 279 -3.80 -24.95 26.67
N LYS A 280 -2.78 -25.79 26.81
CA LYS A 280 -2.49 -26.62 27.99
C LYS A 280 -0.97 -26.58 28.25
N LYS A 281 -0.54 -26.92 29.47
CA LYS A 281 0.89 -26.97 29.86
C LYS A 281 1.63 -25.66 29.57
N VAL A 282 1.08 -24.55 30.08
CA VAL A 282 1.62 -23.19 29.86
C VAL A 282 2.85 -22.91 30.74
N GLU A 283 2.93 -23.53 31.92
CA GLU A 283 4.00 -23.32 32.92
C GLU A 283 5.43 -23.47 32.35
N PRO A 284 5.78 -24.53 31.59
CA PRO A 284 7.11 -24.64 30.99
C PRO A 284 7.47 -23.47 30.06
N VAL A 285 6.49 -22.94 29.32
CA VAL A 285 6.70 -21.79 28.43
C VAL A 285 6.97 -20.54 29.23
N LEU A 286 6.18 -20.27 30.28
CA LEU A 286 6.38 -19.11 31.14
C LEU A 286 7.72 -19.16 31.86
N GLU A 287 8.13 -20.34 32.33
CA GLU A 287 9.46 -20.54 32.90
C GLU A 287 10.58 -20.24 31.89
N TYR A 288 10.44 -20.73 30.66
CA TYR A 288 11.38 -20.41 29.58
C TYR A 288 11.45 -18.90 29.35
N LEU A 289 10.31 -18.23 29.17
CA LEU A 289 10.26 -16.78 28.94
C LEU A 289 10.92 -15.98 30.07
N LEU A 290 10.74 -16.39 31.33
CA LEU A 290 11.35 -15.72 32.49
C LEU A 290 12.85 -15.97 32.63
N LYS A 291 13.33 -17.15 32.24
CA LYS A 291 14.74 -17.57 32.40
C LYS A 291 15.61 -17.18 31.20
N THR A 292 15.02 -17.02 30.02
CA THR A 292 15.77 -16.79 28.79
C THR A 292 16.43 -15.42 28.80
N LYS A 293 17.75 -15.41 28.59
CA LYS A 293 18.55 -14.18 28.45
C LYS A 293 18.74 -13.88 26.98
N ILE A 294 18.06 -12.85 26.49
CA ILE A 294 18.08 -12.46 25.07
C ILE A 294 18.53 -11.01 24.85
N ALA A 295 19.22 -10.41 25.81
CA ALA A 295 19.71 -9.05 25.68
C ALA A 295 20.47 -8.86 24.33
N PRO A 296 20.26 -7.74 23.62
CA PRO A 296 19.52 -6.54 24.04
C PRO A 296 17.99 -6.60 23.82
N PHE A 297 17.46 -7.73 23.37
CA PHE A 297 16.05 -7.92 23.06
C PHE A 297 15.21 -8.18 24.32
N LYS A 298 13.89 -8.13 24.17
CA LYS A 298 12.93 -8.44 25.22
C LYS A 298 11.82 -9.34 24.68
N LEU A 299 11.34 -10.21 25.56
CA LEU A 299 10.12 -10.98 25.37
C LEU A 299 9.07 -10.43 26.32
N GLY A 300 7.83 -10.47 25.89
CA GLY A 300 6.71 -10.17 26.75
C GLY A 300 5.45 -10.91 26.33
N LEU A 301 4.39 -10.68 27.10
CA LEU A 301 3.09 -11.29 26.91
C LEU A 301 2.04 -10.21 26.89
N ASP A 302 1.15 -10.27 25.89
CA ASP A 302 -0.11 -9.55 25.88
C ASP A 302 -1.27 -10.55 25.75
N GLY A 303 -2.01 -10.73 26.84
CA GLY A 303 -2.98 -11.82 26.96
C GLY A 303 -2.32 -13.19 26.77
N ARG A 304 -2.55 -13.81 25.59
CA ARG A 304 -1.94 -15.10 25.19
C ARG A 304 -0.83 -14.95 24.17
N GLU A 305 -0.62 -13.76 23.62
CA GLU A 305 0.34 -13.54 22.55
C GLU A 305 1.72 -13.24 23.13
N ILE A 306 2.71 -13.99 22.66
CA ILE A 306 4.11 -13.81 22.97
C ILE A 306 4.66 -12.84 21.93
N TYR A 307 5.22 -11.73 22.40
CA TYR A 307 5.88 -10.76 21.54
C TYR A 307 7.38 -10.69 21.85
N PHE A 308 8.14 -10.48 20.79
CA PHE A 308 9.56 -10.14 20.81
C PHE A 308 9.71 -8.67 20.45
N MET A 309 10.60 -7.96 21.13
CA MET A 309 10.91 -6.58 20.78
C MET A 309 12.39 -6.21 20.95
N TYR A 310 12.82 -5.30 20.09
CA TYR A 310 14.01 -4.48 20.25
C TYR A 310 13.58 -3.01 20.25
N ARG A 311 14.17 -2.20 21.12
CA ARG A 311 13.87 -0.77 21.25
C ARG A 311 15.17 0.01 21.25
N LEU A 312 15.22 1.01 20.39
CA LEU A 312 16.33 1.94 20.21
C LEU A 312 15.86 3.36 20.50
N HIS A 313 16.71 4.20 21.10
CA HIS A 313 16.46 5.63 21.17
C HIS A 313 16.96 6.30 19.89
N LEU A 314 16.14 7.16 19.26
CA LEU A 314 16.47 7.70 17.94
C LEU A 314 17.71 8.58 17.90
N SER A 315 18.14 9.16 19.02
CA SER A 315 19.43 9.88 19.07
C SER A 315 20.62 9.00 18.66
N ASP A 316 20.53 7.70 18.94
CA ASP A 316 21.65 6.78 18.80
C ASP A 316 21.89 6.41 17.32
N ILE A 317 20.97 6.76 16.40
CA ILE A 317 21.13 6.49 14.96
C ILE A 317 22.21 7.38 14.32
N HIS A 318 22.57 8.49 14.98
CA HIS A 318 23.59 9.43 14.51
C HIS A 318 24.95 9.22 15.18
N ASP A 319 25.04 8.28 16.12
CA ASP A 319 26.29 7.99 16.82
C ASP A 319 27.22 7.11 15.97
N ASP A 320 28.49 7.05 16.35
CA ASP A 320 29.52 6.20 15.73
C ASP A 320 29.14 4.70 15.70
N ASN A 321 28.15 4.29 16.51
CA ASN A 321 27.66 2.92 16.64
C ASN A 321 26.46 2.59 15.73
N SER A 322 26.02 3.51 14.87
CA SER A 322 24.88 3.33 13.95
C SER A 322 24.92 2.00 13.16
N ALA A 323 26.09 1.59 12.67
CA ALA A 323 26.27 0.31 11.98
C ALA A 323 26.03 -0.92 12.88
N GLU A 324 26.48 -0.88 14.14
CA GLU A 324 26.24 -1.96 15.12
C GLU A 324 24.75 -2.06 15.48
N ILE A 325 24.05 -0.92 15.49
CA ILE A 325 22.60 -0.89 15.71
C ILE A 325 21.87 -1.52 14.52
N GLN A 326 22.26 -1.22 13.28
CA GLN A 326 21.71 -1.87 12.08
C GLN A 326 21.95 -3.38 12.10
N ASP A 327 23.15 -3.83 12.49
CA ASP A 327 23.45 -5.25 12.72
C ASP A 327 22.54 -5.86 13.79
N THR A 328 22.20 -5.09 14.82
CA THR A 328 21.28 -5.52 15.88
C THR A 328 19.84 -5.63 15.38
N ILE A 329 19.38 -4.77 14.48
CA ILE A 329 18.06 -4.89 13.82
C ILE A 329 18.01 -6.16 12.96
N VAL A 330 19.05 -6.43 12.17
CA VAL A 330 19.19 -7.67 11.40
C VAL A 330 19.13 -8.90 12.31
N ARG A 331 19.86 -8.88 13.43
CA ARG A 331 19.81 -9.95 14.44
C ARG A 331 18.43 -10.08 15.09
N ALA A 332 17.75 -8.96 15.35
CA ALA A 332 16.42 -8.94 15.95
C ALA A 332 15.40 -9.69 15.09
N ALA A 333 15.35 -9.39 13.79
CA ALA A 333 14.44 -10.06 12.85
C ALA A 333 14.70 -11.57 12.78
N LYS A 334 15.96 -11.98 12.63
CA LYS A 334 16.35 -13.40 12.60
C LYS A 334 16.04 -14.12 13.92
N LYS A 335 16.28 -13.44 15.05
CA LYS A 335 16.05 -14.03 16.37
C LYS A 335 14.56 -14.19 16.67
N ALA A 336 13.71 -13.28 16.20
CA ALA A 336 12.27 -13.43 16.30
C ALA A 336 11.78 -14.72 15.64
N GLU A 337 12.24 -15.00 14.40
CA GLU A 337 11.89 -16.24 13.70
C GLU A 337 12.46 -17.50 14.37
N GLU A 338 13.73 -17.46 14.79
CA GLU A 338 14.36 -18.57 15.53
C GLU A 338 13.57 -18.92 16.80
N LEU A 339 13.17 -17.91 17.57
CA LEU A 339 12.34 -18.09 18.77
C LEU A 339 10.94 -18.59 18.42
N ALA A 340 10.35 -18.09 17.33
CA ALA A 340 9.02 -18.50 16.91
C ALA A 340 8.96 -20.00 16.59
N GLN A 341 9.97 -20.48 15.86
CA GLN A 341 10.16 -21.89 15.53
C GLN A 341 10.42 -22.73 16.79
N LEU A 342 11.33 -22.30 17.67
CA LEU A 342 11.64 -23.01 18.92
C LEU A 342 10.40 -23.17 19.80
N LEU A 343 9.64 -22.09 19.99
CA LEU A 343 8.41 -22.11 20.80
C LEU A 343 7.36 -23.05 20.20
N HIS A 344 7.27 -23.10 18.87
CA HIS A 344 6.38 -24.04 18.19
C HIS A 344 6.83 -25.49 18.41
N GLU A 345 8.09 -25.81 18.15
CA GLU A 345 8.62 -27.17 18.15
C GLU A 345 8.77 -27.76 19.55
N GLU A 346 9.32 -27.01 20.51
CA GLU A 346 9.61 -27.52 21.85
C GLU A 346 8.40 -27.45 22.79
N PHE A 347 7.55 -26.44 22.62
CA PHE A 347 6.48 -26.14 23.56
C PHE A 347 5.07 -26.31 22.99
N GLY A 348 4.94 -26.56 21.68
CA GLY A 348 3.65 -26.69 21.01
C GLY A 348 2.86 -25.38 20.96
N CYS A 349 3.55 -24.24 20.96
CA CYS A 349 2.92 -22.93 20.79
C CYS A 349 2.37 -22.81 19.36
N GLU A 350 1.16 -22.28 19.20
CA GLU A 350 0.61 -21.95 17.88
C GLU A 350 1.33 -20.70 17.35
N TYR A 351 1.61 -20.59 16.04
CA TYR A 351 2.15 -19.35 15.47
C TYR A 351 1.16 -18.20 15.65
N SER A 352 1.66 -16.95 15.73
CA SER A 352 0.77 -15.79 15.81
C SER A 352 -0.17 -15.76 14.59
N PRO A 353 -1.44 -15.32 14.73
CA PRO A 353 -2.34 -15.10 13.60
C PRO A 353 -1.79 -14.12 12.54
N ASN A 354 -0.79 -13.30 12.91
CA ASN A 354 -0.12 -12.38 12.01
C ASN A 354 1.09 -13.00 11.27
N SER A 355 1.42 -14.26 11.55
CA SER A 355 2.48 -14.97 10.84
C SER A 355 2.07 -15.27 9.41
N ARG A 356 3.05 -15.38 8.52
CA ARG A 356 2.82 -15.78 7.13
C ARG A 356 2.19 -17.18 7.10
N LYS A 357 1.08 -17.31 6.38
CA LYS A 357 0.44 -18.61 6.14
C LYS A 357 1.28 -19.41 5.14
N GLU A 358 1.30 -20.73 5.30
CA GLU A 358 1.94 -21.65 4.34
C GLU A 358 1.16 -21.77 3.03
#